data_AF-A0A9D6MLA2-F1
#
_entry.id   AF-A0A9D6MLA2-F1
#
_cell.length_a   1.000
_cell.length_b   1.000
_cell.length_c   1.000
_cell.angle_alpha   90.00
_cell.angle_beta   90.00
_cell.angle_gamma   90.00
#
_symmetry.space_group_name_H-M   'P 1'
#
loop_
_entity.id
_entity.type
_entity.pdbx_description
1 polymer ?
#
loop_
_entity_poly.entity_id
_entity_poly.type
_entity_poly.pdbx_seq_one_letter_code
_entity_poly.pdbx_strand_id
1 'polypeptide(L)'
;MLKLKLAAVGTVLTLAAMPVVHAADPAPQGNPELRSDTKEIVQDRKEIARDKREIHQDVRERNQDRRELKQEKREGDKAGVGRERRELKQDNAELRRDKRDLHADKKDLKRDKRDRRHDHRQAHRAKRS
;
A
#
# COMPACT_ATOMS: atom_id res chain seq x y z
N MET A 1 -26.92 10.20 -7.22
CA MET A 1 -27.32 9.19 -6.22
C MET A 1 -26.59 9.48 -4.91
N LEU A 2 -27.25 10.15 -3.97
CA LEU A 2 -26.69 10.50 -2.66
C LEU A 2 -26.79 9.28 -1.74
N LYS A 3 -25.68 8.87 -1.11
CA LYS A 3 -25.70 7.83 -0.08
C LYS A 3 -25.56 8.48 1.29
N LEU A 4 -26.68 8.44 2.01
CA LEU A 4 -26.89 8.86 3.39
C LEU A 4 -26.03 7.98 4.34
N LYS A 5 -25.24 8.59 5.23
CA LYS A 5 -24.60 7.89 6.35
C LYS A 5 -25.44 8.14 7.59
N LEU A 6 -26.09 7.10 8.12
CA LEU A 6 -26.84 7.18 9.38
C LEU A 6 -26.10 6.41 10.47
N ALA A 7 -26.09 7.04 11.64
CA ALA A 7 -25.32 6.67 12.82
C ALA A 7 -26.09 5.76 13.79
N ALA A 8 -25.32 5.23 14.74
CA ALA A 8 -25.66 5.07 16.15
C ALA A 8 -26.45 3.83 16.64
N VAL A 9 -25.74 3.07 17.49
CA VAL A 9 -26.12 2.59 18.84
C VAL A 9 -26.85 1.25 18.97
N GLY A 10 -26.31 0.42 19.87
CA GLY A 10 -26.95 -0.77 20.42
C GLY A 10 -26.03 -1.52 21.38
N THR A 11 -25.71 -0.91 22.53
CA THR A 11 -25.03 -1.57 23.66
C THR A 11 -25.95 -2.62 24.28
N VAL A 12 -25.49 -3.87 24.38
CA VAL A 12 -26.05 -4.85 25.32
C VAL A 12 -24.92 -5.36 26.19
N LEU A 13 -24.98 -4.96 27.46
CA LEU A 13 -24.12 -5.40 28.55
C LEU A 13 -24.63 -6.77 29.03
N THR A 14 -23.90 -7.84 28.77
CA THR A 14 -24.12 -9.15 29.41
C THR A 14 -22.98 -9.46 30.36
N LEU A 15 -23.27 -9.34 31.65
CA LEU A 15 -22.44 -9.87 32.74
C LEU A 15 -22.62 -11.40 32.78
N ALA A 16 -21.57 -12.14 32.46
CA ALA A 16 -21.47 -13.57 32.75
C ALA A 16 -20.24 -13.81 33.62
N ALA A 17 -20.47 -14.39 34.80
CA ALA A 17 -19.45 -14.75 35.77
C ALA A 17 -18.73 -16.05 35.41
N MET A 18 -17.57 -16.25 36.05
CA MET A 18 -16.77 -17.48 36.27
C MET A 18 -15.53 -17.68 35.37
N PRO A 19 -14.51 -18.44 35.80
CA PRO A 19 -14.03 -18.76 37.16
C PRO A 19 -12.55 -18.31 37.37
N VAL A 20 -12.13 -18.21 38.63
CA VAL A 20 -10.70 -18.07 39.00
C VAL A 20 -10.05 -19.46 39.00
N VAL A 21 -8.72 -19.47 38.88
CA VAL A 21 -7.75 -20.59 39.03
C VAL A 21 -7.29 -21.23 37.71
N HIS A 22 -6.08 -20.90 37.27
CA HIS A 22 -4.88 -21.75 37.39
C HIS A 22 -3.65 -20.96 36.92
N ALA A 23 -2.54 -21.13 37.64
CA ALA A 23 -1.27 -20.44 37.41
C ALA A 23 -0.79 -20.68 35.97
N ALA A 24 -0.79 -19.62 35.18
CA ALA A 24 -0.20 -19.60 33.85
C ALA A 24 1.32 -19.48 34.02
N ASP A 25 2.05 -20.54 33.66
CA ASP A 25 3.39 -20.34 33.11
C ASP A 25 3.24 -19.36 31.94
N PRO A 26 3.83 -18.15 31.97
CA PRO A 26 3.81 -17.30 30.80
C PRO A 26 4.67 -17.98 29.74
N ALA A 27 4.01 -18.70 28.83
CA ALA A 27 4.59 -19.12 27.56
C ALA A 27 5.36 -17.91 27.00
N PRO A 28 6.57 -18.08 26.44
CA PRO A 28 7.40 -16.96 26.01
C PRO A 28 6.64 -16.18 24.93
N GLN A 29 5.95 -15.13 25.35
CA GLN A 29 5.16 -14.30 24.47
C GLN A 29 6.16 -13.59 23.57
N GLY A 30 6.32 -14.08 22.34
CA GLY A 30 7.09 -13.37 21.33
C GLY A 30 6.55 -11.95 21.22
N ASN A 31 7.44 -10.96 21.18
CA ASN A 31 7.06 -9.54 21.26
C ASN A 31 5.93 -9.24 20.25
N PRO A 32 4.71 -8.90 20.73
CA PRO A 32 3.54 -8.68 19.86
C PRO A 32 3.78 -7.57 18.83
N GLU A 33 4.62 -6.58 19.15
CA GLU A 33 5.02 -5.52 18.22
C GLU A 33 5.76 -6.08 17.01
N LEU A 34 6.75 -6.98 17.21
CA LEU A 34 7.48 -7.63 16.11
C LEU A 34 6.56 -8.45 15.18
N ARG A 35 5.45 -8.98 15.73
CA ARG A 35 4.44 -9.68 14.92
C ARG A 35 3.63 -8.70 14.09
N SER A 36 3.25 -7.55 14.66
CA SER A 36 2.56 -6.47 13.95
C SER A 36 3.44 -5.88 12.84
N ASP A 37 4.69 -5.52 13.12
CA ASP A 37 5.64 -5.03 12.11
C ASP A 37 5.80 -6.01 10.95
N THR A 38 5.80 -7.32 11.26
CA THR A 38 5.91 -8.36 10.23
C THR A 38 4.69 -8.35 9.31
N LYS A 39 3.48 -8.14 9.85
CA LYS A 39 2.25 -8.08 9.07
C LYS A 39 2.21 -6.83 8.20
N GLU A 40 2.57 -5.68 8.74
CA GLU A 40 2.64 -4.40 8.01
C GLU A 40 3.62 -4.49 6.85
N ILE A 41 4.87 -4.94 7.10
CA ILE A 41 5.87 -5.18 6.04
C ILE A 41 5.37 -6.14 4.95
N VAL A 42 4.51 -7.10 5.28
CA VAL A 42 3.91 -8.01 4.29
C VAL A 42 2.80 -7.32 3.49
N GLN A 43 2.02 -6.45 4.12
CA GLN A 43 1.01 -5.63 3.47
C GLN A 43 1.65 -4.63 2.51
N ASP A 44 2.64 -3.85 2.95
CA ASP A 44 3.34 -2.87 2.11
C ASP A 44 3.96 -3.53 0.87
N ARG A 45 4.53 -4.73 1.04
CA ARG A 45 5.08 -5.49 -0.09
C ARG A 45 4.02 -5.88 -1.12
N LYS A 46 2.80 -6.18 -0.67
CA LYS A 46 1.69 -6.52 -1.56
C LYS A 46 1.18 -5.27 -2.27
N GLU A 47 1.09 -4.15 -1.58
CA GLU A 47 0.69 -2.85 -2.13
C GLU A 47 1.70 -2.40 -3.20
N ILE A 48 2.99 -2.33 -2.86
CA ILE A 48 4.09 -2.06 -3.81
C ILE A 48 4.05 -2.99 -5.04
N ALA A 49 3.62 -4.25 -4.86
CA ALA A 49 3.50 -5.19 -5.98
C ALA A 49 2.28 -4.90 -6.87
N ARG A 50 1.18 -4.38 -6.30
CA ARG A 50 0.01 -3.89 -7.05
C ARG A 50 0.33 -2.61 -7.79
N ASP A 51 0.92 -1.60 -7.14
CA ASP A 51 1.26 -0.32 -7.78
C ASP A 51 2.22 -0.53 -8.96
N LYS A 52 3.17 -1.46 -8.84
CA LYS A 52 4.04 -1.84 -9.96
C LYS A 52 3.28 -2.42 -11.15
N ARG A 53 2.20 -3.17 -10.91
CA ARG A 53 1.38 -3.76 -11.98
C ARG A 53 0.53 -2.68 -12.63
N GLU A 54 -0.04 -1.78 -11.84
CA GLU A 54 -0.84 -0.64 -12.30
C GLU A 54 0.03 0.29 -13.16
N ILE A 55 1.18 0.74 -12.66
CA ILE A 55 2.16 1.54 -13.43
C ILE A 55 2.56 0.84 -14.74
N HIS A 56 2.66 -0.49 -14.75
CA HIS A 56 2.99 -1.22 -15.97
C HIS A 56 1.84 -1.26 -16.99
N GLN A 57 0.59 -1.27 -16.53
CA GLN A 57 -0.61 -1.12 -17.36
C GLN A 57 -0.65 0.30 -17.94
N ASP A 58 -0.49 1.33 -17.11
CA ASP A 58 -0.49 2.73 -17.56
C ASP A 58 0.62 3.01 -18.59
N VAL A 59 1.81 2.42 -18.41
CA VAL A 59 2.88 2.51 -19.42
C VAL A 59 2.46 1.88 -20.75
N ARG A 60 1.70 0.79 -20.74
CA ARG A 60 1.22 0.14 -21.96
C ARG A 60 0.17 0.99 -22.67
N GLU A 61 -0.79 1.53 -21.93
CA GLU A 61 -1.84 2.42 -22.43
C GLU A 61 -1.21 3.67 -23.05
N ARG A 62 -0.36 4.39 -22.30
CA ARG A 62 0.42 5.53 -22.82
C ARG A 62 1.20 5.19 -24.10
N ASN A 63 1.76 3.99 -24.19
CA ASN A 63 2.48 3.56 -25.40
C ASN A 63 1.56 3.31 -26.59
N GLN A 64 0.32 2.88 -26.35
CA GLN A 64 -0.72 2.75 -27.35
C GLN A 64 -1.18 4.13 -27.84
N ASP A 65 -1.47 5.07 -26.94
CA ASP A 65 -1.89 6.44 -27.32
C ASP A 65 -0.79 7.13 -28.14
N ARG A 66 0.48 6.85 -27.83
CA ARG A 66 1.61 7.34 -28.62
C ARG A 66 1.64 6.78 -30.05
N ARG A 67 1.16 5.54 -30.26
CA ARG A 67 1.06 4.93 -31.60
C ARG A 67 -0.11 5.54 -32.36
N GLU A 68 -1.26 5.71 -31.70
CA GLU A 68 -2.45 6.35 -32.26
C GLU A 68 -2.15 7.80 -32.68
N LEU A 69 -1.52 8.58 -31.81
CA LEU A 69 -1.02 9.92 -32.14
C LEU A 69 -0.07 9.93 -33.36
N LYS A 70 0.74 8.88 -33.53
CA LYS A 70 1.64 8.79 -34.70
C LYS A 70 0.84 8.51 -35.98
N GLN A 71 -0.23 7.72 -35.88
CA GLN A 71 -1.12 7.42 -36.99
C GLN A 71 -1.93 8.66 -37.40
N GLU A 72 -2.57 9.35 -36.45
CA GLU A 72 -3.31 10.60 -36.73
C GLU A 72 -2.44 11.68 -37.36
N LYS A 73 -1.19 11.82 -36.89
CA LYS A 73 -0.20 12.71 -37.52
C LYS A 73 0.07 12.37 -38.98
N ARG A 74 0.04 11.08 -39.32
CA ARG A 74 0.24 10.61 -40.69
C ARG A 74 -0.99 10.85 -41.56
N GLU A 75 -2.17 10.71 -40.98
CA GLU A 75 -3.46 10.93 -41.64
C GLU A 75 -3.81 12.42 -41.77
N GLY A 76 -3.14 13.30 -41.01
CA GLY A 76 -3.27 14.74 -41.12
C GLY A 76 -4.37 15.35 -40.25
N ASP A 77 -4.96 14.58 -39.33
CA ASP A 77 -5.95 15.09 -38.37
C ASP A 77 -5.28 15.97 -37.30
N LYS A 78 -5.27 17.27 -37.54
CA LYS A 78 -4.69 18.24 -36.59
C LYS A 78 -5.48 18.36 -35.28
N ALA A 79 -6.78 18.07 -35.31
CA ALA A 79 -7.65 18.21 -34.15
C ALA A 79 -7.49 17.00 -33.21
N GLY A 80 -7.43 15.79 -33.76
CA GLY A 80 -6.95 14.57 -33.07
C GLY A 80 -5.60 14.85 -32.43
N VAL A 81 -4.55 15.08 -33.21
CA VAL A 81 -3.18 15.32 -32.69
C VAL A 81 -3.06 16.30 -31.51
N GLY A 82 -3.92 17.32 -31.42
CA GLY A 82 -4.00 18.23 -30.28
C GLY A 82 -4.56 17.60 -28.99
N ARG A 83 -5.60 16.77 -29.07
CA ARG A 83 -6.22 16.05 -27.94
C ARG A 83 -5.29 14.96 -27.40
N GLU A 84 -4.77 14.10 -28.26
CA GLU A 84 -3.93 12.96 -27.92
C GLU A 84 -2.59 13.41 -27.32
N ARG A 85 -2.09 14.60 -27.71
CA ARG A 85 -0.95 15.24 -27.04
C ARG A 85 -1.24 15.69 -25.61
N ARG A 86 -2.47 16.14 -25.32
CA ARG A 86 -2.88 16.58 -23.99
C ARG A 86 -3.05 15.39 -23.07
N GLU A 87 -3.69 14.33 -23.55
CA GLU A 87 -3.86 13.06 -22.84
C GLU A 87 -2.50 12.46 -22.49
N LEU A 88 -1.62 12.27 -23.48
CA LEU A 88 -0.24 11.83 -23.22
C LEU A 88 0.51 12.67 -22.19
N LYS A 89 0.26 13.99 -22.15
CA LYS A 89 0.89 14.86 -21.14
C LYS A 89 0.33 14.58 -19.74
N GLN A 90 -0.98 14.33 -19.62
CA GLN A 90 -1.63 13.94 -18.38
C GLN A 90 -1.12 12.57 -17.91
N ASP A 91 -1.13 11.55 -18.77
CA ASP A 91 -0.65 10.20 -18.40
C ASP A 91 0.81 10.22 -17.95
N ASN A 92 1.67 10.96 -18.66
CA ASN A 92 3.07 11.09 -18.25
C ASN A 92 3.22 11.83 -16.91
N ALA A 93 2.31 12.74 -16.57
CA ALA A 93 2.33 13.44 -15.28
C ALA A 93 1.85 12.54 -14.13
N GLU A 94 0.81 11.75 -14.36
CA GLU A 94 0.28 10.74 -13.44
C GLU A 94 1.30 9.65 -13.18
N LEU A 95 1.84 9.03 -14.23
CA LEU A 95 2.91 8.02 -14.14
C LEU A 95 4.13 8.51 -13.36
N ARG A 96 4.42 9.82 -13.44
CA ARG A 96 5.52 10.42 -12.69
C ARG A 96 5.20 10.55 -11.20
N ARG A 97 3.94 10.81 -10.83
CA ARG A 97 3.48 10.81 -9.44
C ARG A 97 3.50 9.39 -8.88
N ASP A 98 2.92 8.42 -9.58
CA ASP A 98 2.86 7.03 -9.10
C ASP A 98 4.27 6.45 -8.88
N LYS A 99 5.22 6.79 -9.77
CA LYS A 99 6.63 6.39 -9.59
C LYS A 99 7.30 7.05 -8.38
N ARG A 100 6.91 8.27 -8.01
CA ARG A 100 7.41 8.95 -6.80
C ARG A 100 6.82 8.32 -5.55
N ASP A 101 5.54 8.02 -5.57
CA ASP A 101 4.83 7.41 -4.44
C ASP A 101 5.37 6.00 -4.19
N LEU A 102 5.48 5.17 -5.24
CA LEU A 102 6.14 3.87 -5.20
C LEU A 102 7.60 3.93 -4.69
N HIS A 103 8.30 5.05 -4.93
CA HIS A 103 9.65 5.24 -4.41
C HIS A 103 9.64 5.55 -2.91
N ALA A 104 8.70 6.38 -2.45
CA ALA A 104 8.48 6.66 -1.04
C ALA A 104 8.11 5.38 -0.28
N ASP A 105 7.15 4.59 -0.76
CA ASP A 105 6.71 3.35 -0.11
C ASP A 105 7.87 2.34 0.05
N LYS A 106 8.73 2.24 -0.97
CA LYS A 106 9.93 1.40 -0.89
C LYS A 106 10.93 1.90 0.15
N LYS A 107 11.04 3.21 0.34
CA LYS A 107 11.93 3.81 1.34
C LYS A 107 11.39 3.55 2.74
N ASP A 108 10.09 3.69 2.94
CA ASP A 108 9.43 3.45 4.21
C ASP A 108 9.51 1.97 4.58
N LEU A 109 9.16 1.06 3.65
CA LEU A 109 9.36 -0.39 3.82
C LEU A 109 10.81 -0.77 4.17
N LYS A 110 11.81 -0.03 3.66
CA LYS A 110 13.21 -0.26 4.00
C LYS A 110 13.51 0.18 5.44
N ARG A 111 12.92 1.29 5.88
CA ARG A 111 13.02 1.79 7.27
C ARG A 111 12.37 0.82 8.24
N ASP A 112 11.15 0.37 7.98
CA ASP A 112 10.42 -0.55 8.87
C ASP A 112 11.14 -1.88 9.03
N LYS A 113 11.73 -2.39 7.95
CA LYS A 113 12.61 -3.57 8.01
C LYS A 113 13.84 -3.36 8.88
N ARG A 114 14.41 -2.15 8.91
CA ARG A 114 15.58 -1.82 9.74
C ARG A 114 15.18 -1.72 11.21
N ASP A 115 14.05 -1.06 11.48
CA ASP A 115 13.57 -0.81 12.84
C ASP A 115 13.15 -2.14 13.49
N ARG A 116 12.36 -2.97 12.80
CA ARG A 116 12.06 -4.35 13.23
C ARG A 116 13.30 -5.20 13.51
N ARG A 117 14.37 -5.06 12.71
CA ARG A 117 15.66 -5.75 12.94
C ARG A 117 16.37 -5.24 14.19
N HIS A 118 16.26 -3.95 14.48
CA HIS A 118 16.78 -3.37 15.70
C HIS A 118 16.02 -3.93 16.91
N ASP A 119 14.69 -3.90 16.87
CA ASP A 119 13.84 -4.35 17.99
C ASP A 119 13.97 -5.84 18.25
N HIS A 120 14.10 -6.64 17.20
CA HIS A 120 14.42 -8.06 17.34
C HIS A 120 15.77 -8.28 18.07
N ARG A 121 16.80 -7.48 17.77
CA ARG A 121 18.10 -7.56 18.45
C ARG A 121 18.02 -7.09 19.90
N GLN A 122 17.26 -6.03 20.18
CA GLN A 122 17.05 -5.53 21.54
C GLN A 122 16.33 -6.57 22.40
N ALA A 123 15.22 -7.13 21.89
CA ALA A 123 14.47 -8.18 22.56
C ALA A 123 15.33 -9.42 22.84
N HIS A 124 16.20 -9.79 21.90
CA HIS A 124 17.13 -10.91 22.10
C HIS A 124 18.22 -10.60 23.14
N ARG A 125 18.71 -9.37 23.22
CA ARG A 125 19.68 -8.96 24.25
C ARG A 125 19.05 -8.95 25.65
N ALA A 126 17.85 -8.38 25.79
CA ALA A 126 17.12 -8.34 27.06
C ALA A 126 16.80 -9.74 27.62
N LYS A 127 16.60 -10.74 26.75
CA LYS A 127 16.41 -12.13 27.17
C LYS A 127 17.69 -12.83 27.66
N ARG A 128 18.86 -12.23 27.42
CA ARG A 128 20.18 -12.80 27.77
C ARG A 128 20.85 -12.13 28.97
N SER A 129 20.33 -10.98 29.40
CA SER A 129 20.70 -10.28 30.63
C SER A 129 19.84 -10.76 31.78
#